data_AF-A0A7V7YDR0-F1
#
_entry.id   AF-A0A7V7YDR0-F1
#
_cell.length_a   1.000
_cell.length_b   1.000
_cell.length_c   1.000
_cell.angle_alpha   90.00
_cell.angle_beta   90.00
_cell.angle_gamma   90.00
#
_symmetry.space_group_name_H-M   'P 1'
#
loop_
_entity.id
_entity.type
_entity.pdbx_description
1 polymer ?
#
loop_
_entity_poly.entity_id
_entity_poly.type
_entity_poly.pdbx_seq_one_letter_code
_entity_poly.pdbx_strand_id
1 'polypeptide(L)'
;MNRADQEQLGRQRERETAQQGVVEINGYCLMTHASVQKHSLTPQAQSHLYIVKDKQVAAVHSLDQLIDVEHNPEKVEEHFRLLNKEAVDKEKQSAEPVPTLKKGTHMNHDFAVGLCLGSGPGRIEAMIQEFGRDKIIHATTQYGDTLLHVACDLKSANAVEVCLAHGADANATDREGKTPLQRVGFDQHPRWSLAERLVEAGADIDVRDKNGQTILQLRAGHDDSKGVARLIALGADVDAQSSAGNTALHFSLQSPAVATTLIAAGALIDAENHNRCQPIHFIARDGSAETLKVLLEAGADPNCRDDNGETPLMYAVENNNWSVKDRISLLIDAGADPLHKNNEGQSAIEYAQAKGVAIHDPNTVQNMLADHADSDSKISRPRLRKT
;
A
#
# COMPACT_ATOMS: atom_id res chain seq x y z
N MET A 1 -52.52 -3.94 20.14
CA MET A 1 -51.41 -3.49 21.00
C MET A 1 -51.62 -1.99 21.21
N ASN A 2 -51.69 -1.51 22.46
CA ASN A 2 -51.92 -0.08 22.70
C ASN A 2 -50.63 0.72 22.43
N ARG A 3 -50.70 2.06 22.34
CA ARG A 3 -49.55 2.91 21.97
C ARG A 3 -48.38 2.78 22.96
N ALA A 4 -48.67 2.56 24.24
CA ALA A 4 -47.65 2.34 25.26
C ALA A 4 -46.96 0.97 25.10
N ASP A 5 -47.74 -0.07 24.75
CA ASP A 5 -47.21 -1.40 24.44
C ASP A 5 -46.32 -1.38 23.19
N GLN A 6 -46.67 -0.56 22.18
CA GLN A 6 -45.86 -0.35 20.97
C GLN A 6 -44.53 0.36 21.27
N GLU A 7 -44.55 1.39 22.10
CA GLU A 7 -43.33 2.07 22.54
C GLU A 7 -42.43 1.17 23.42
N GLN A 8 -43.03 0.28 24.21
CA GLN A 8 -42.29 -0.63 25.08
C GLN A 8 -41.67 -1.78 24.27
N LEU A 9 -42.39 -2.32 23.28
CA LEU A 9 -41.85 -3.29 22.31
C LEU A 9 -40.74 -2.66 21.45
N GLY A 10 -40.91 -1.40 21.05
CA GLY A 10 -39.91 -0.62 20.32
C GLY A 10 -38.61 -0.44 21.12
N ARG A 11 -38.72 -0.07 22.40
CA ARG A 11 -37.54 0.06 23.29
C ARG A 11 -36.86 -1.27 23.59
N GLN A 12 -37.62 -2.37 23.66
CA GLN A 12 -37.06 -3.70 23.84
C GLN A 12 -36.31 -4.16 22.56
N ARG A 13 -36.86 -3.88 21.38
CA ARG A 13 -36.21 -4.14 20.10
C ARG A 13 -35.00 -3.25 19.85
N GLU A 14 -35.00 -1.98 20.27
CA GLU A 14 -33.79 -1.13 20.24
C GLU A 14 -32.66 -1.75 21.07
N ARG A 15 -32.98 -2.32 22.24
CA ARG A 15 -32.00 -3.02 23.08
C ARG A 15 -31.49 -4.30 22.43
N GLU A 16 -32.36 -5.08 21.79
CA GLU A 16 -31.97 -6.29 21.06
C GLU A 16 -31.16 -5.97 19.79
N THR A 17 -31.54 -4.94 19.04
CA THR A 17 -30.85 -4.44 17.83
C THR A 17 -29.48 -3.83 18.18
N ALA A 18 -29.38 -3.13 19.31
CA ALA A 18 -28.11 -2.63 19.83
C ALA A 18 -27.17 -3.76 20.31
N GLN A 19 -27.72 -4.90 20.77
CA GLN A 19 -26.92 -6.06 21.19
C GLN A 19 -26.52 -6.99 20.03
N GLN A 20 -27.31 -7.08 18.94
CA GLN A 20 -27.07 -8.02 17.84
C GLN A 20 -26.57 -7.38 16.53
N GLY A 21 -26.61 -6.05 16.42
CA GLY A 21 -25.95 -5.30 15.34
C GLY A 21 -26.59 -5.40 13.95
N VAL A 22 -27.43 -6.39 13.67
CA VAL A 22 -28.14 -6.58 12.38
C VAL A 22 -29.45 -7.33 12.60
N VAL A 23 -30.58 -6.83 12.05
CA VAL A 23 -31.88 -7.54 12.04
C VAL A 23 -32.44 -7.56 10.61
N GLU A 24 -32.90 -8.72 10.14
CA GLU A 24 -33.41 -8.91 8.78
C GLU A 24 -34.93 -9.11 8.79
N ILE A 25 -35.68 -8.31 8.02
CA ILE A 25 -37.15 -8.36 7.94
C ILE A 25 -37.56 -8.26 6.47
N ASN A 26 -38.24 -9.28 5.94
CA ASN A 26 -38.80 -9.31 4.58
C ASN A 26 -37.80 -8.89 3.46
N GLY A 27 -36.53 -9.27 3.59
CA GLY A 27 -35.47 -8.94 2.62
C GLY A 27 -34.86 -7.53 2.77
N TYR A 28 -35.19 -6.82 3.85
CA TYR A 28 -34.57 -5.56 4.26
C TYR A 28 -33.70 -5.78 5.49
N CYS A 29 -32.49 -5.22 5.47
CA CYS A 29 -31.54 -5.31 6.57
C CYS A 29 -31.54 -4.00 7.38
N LEU A 30 -31.87 -4.09 8.66
CA LEU A 30 -31.87 -2.98 9.61
C LEU A 30 -30.55 -2.96 10.37
N MET A 31 -29.83 -1.85 10.22
CA MET A 31 -28.52 -1.68 10.84
C MET A 31 -28.46 -0.42 11.71
N THR A 32 -27.69 -0.53 12.80
CA THR A 32 -27.34 0.63 13.63
C THR A 32 -26.09 1.32 13.06
N HIS A 33 -25.93 2.61 13.37
CA HIS A 33 -24.79 3.42 12.92
C HIS A 33 -23.41 2.76 13.18
N ALA A 34 -23.25 2.06 14.32
CA ALA A 34 -22.00 1.39 14.67
C ALA A 34 -21.70 0.16 13.77
N SER A 35 -22.74 -0.56 13.34
CA SER A 35 -22.60 -1.71 12.43
C SER A 35 -22.29 -1.26 10.99
N VAL A 36 -22.87 -0.14 10.56
CA VAL A 36 -22.64 0.46 9.22
C VAL A 36 -21.17 0.87 9.02
N GLN A 37 -20.51 1.42 10.04
CA GLN A 37 -19.08 1.76 9.99
C GLN A 37 -18.16 0.54 9.85
N LYS A 38 -18.51 -0.60 10.48
CA LYS A 38 -17.75 -1.85 10.38
C LYS A 38 -17.82 -2.49 8.99
N HIS A 39 -18.77 -2.10 8.15
CA HIS A 39 -18.95 -2.60 6.78
C HIS A 39 -18.59 -1.55 5.71
N SER A 40 -17.85 -0.49 6.10
CA SER A 40 -17.29 0.54 5.20
C SER A 40 -18.30 1.21 4.26
N LEU A 41 -19.50 1.51 4.78
CA LEU A 41 -20.43 2.44 4.15
C LEU A 41 -20.48 3.67 5.06
N THR A 42 -20.10 4.85 4.59
CA THR A 42 -20.13 6.09 5.39
C THR A 42 -21.37 6.92 5.06
N PRO A 43 -22.27 7.18 6.02
CA PRO A 43 -23.24 8.27 5.91
C PRO A 43 -22.91 9.38 6.92
N GLN A 44 -22.83 10.62 6.44
CA GLN A 44 -22.85 11.83 7.27
C GLN A 44 -24.28 12.15 7.72
N ALA A 45 -24.92 11.28 8.50
CA ALA A 45 -26.28 11.49 8.98
C ALA A 45 -26.40 11.32 10.50
N GLN A 46 -27.04 12.27 11.17
CA GLN A 46 -27.37 12.29 12.60
C GLN A 46 -28.43 11.22 13.01
N SER A 47 -28.61 10.17 12.22
CA SER A 47 -29.75 9.24 12.32
C SER A 47 -29.25 7.87 12.78
N HIS A 48 -29.95 7.26 13.74
CA HIS A 48 -29.50 6.04 14.43
C HIS A 48 -29.88 4.71 13.75
N LEU A 49 -30.77 4.74 12.74
CA LEU A 49 -31.29 3.54 12.07
C LEU A 49 -31.20 3.64 10.54
N TYR A 50 -30.81 2.54 9.88
CA TYR A 50 -30.62 2.45 8.44
C TYR A 50 -31.34 1.24 7.85
N ILE A 51 -31.97 1.42 6.68
CA ILE A 51 -32.57 0.34 5.87
C ILE A 51 -31.66 0.08 4.68
N VAL A 52 -31.30 -1.19 4.47
CA VAL A 52 -30.46 -1.62 3.34
C VAL A 52 -31.18 -2.68 2.50
N LYS A 53 -31.23 -2.44 1.18
CA LYS A 53 -31.71 -3.39 0.16
C LYS A 53 -30.92 -3.22 -1.13
N ASP A 54 -30.50 -4.32 -1.76
CA ASP A 54 -29.78 -4.35 -3.04
C ASP A 54 -28.58 -3.38 -3.10
N LYS A 55 -27.82 -3.28 -2.00
CA LYS A 55 -26.65 -2.41 -1.81
C LYS A 55 -26.93 -0.90 -1.77
N GLN A 56 -28.18 -0.48 -1.63
CA GLN A 56 -28.57 0.91 -1.36
C GLN A 56 -28.88 1.09 0.14
N VAL A 57 -28.53 2.25 0.71
CA VAL A 57 -28.70 2.58 2.13
C VAL A 57 -29.57 3.83 2.27
N ALA A 58 -30.63 3.77 3.06
CA ALA A 58 -31.45 4.93 3.42
C ALA A 58 -31.46 5.17 4.94
N ALA A 59 -31.31 6.43 5.35
CA ALA A 59 -31.33 6.84 6.76
C ALA A 59 -32.77 7.11 7.23
N VAL A 60 -33.18 6.53 8.36
CA VAL A 60 -34.52 6.69 8.93
C VAL A 60 -34.42 7.48 10.24
N HIS A 61 -35.30 8.48 10.42
CA HIS A 61 -35.16 9.47 11.49
C HIS A 61 -36.13 9.22 12.67
N SER A 62 -37.14 8.35 12.53
CA SER A 62 -38.00 7.91 13.64
C SER A 62 -38.52 6.48 13.48
N LEU A 63 -38.82 5.82 14.60
CA LEU A 63 -39.37 4.45 14.66
C LEU A 63 -40.78 4.33 14.05
N ASP A 64 -41.57 5.40 14.05
CA ASP A 64 -42.90 5.42 13.43
C ASP A 64 -42.83 5.18 11.91
N GLN A 65 -41.73 5.60 11.26
CA GLN A 65 -41.50 5.37 9.83
C GLN A 65 -41.18 3.90 9.51
N LEU A 66 -40.75 3.11 10.50
CA LEU A 66 -40.46 1.67 10.33
C LEU A 66 -41.68 0.78 10.49
N ILE A 67 -42.65 1.18 11.31
CA ILE A 67 -43.89 0.42 11.52
C ILE A 67 -44.73 0.36 10.23
N ASP A 68 -44.65 1.41 9.38
CA ASP A 68 -45.30 1.45 8.06
C ASP A 68 -44.64 0.53 7.01
N VAL A 69 -43.34 0.24 7.14
CA VAL A 69 -42.58 -0.64 6.21
C VAL A 69 -43.05 -2.10 6.29
N GLU A 70 -43.50 -2.54 7.47
CA GLU A 70 -43.94 -3.92 7.70
C GLU A 70 -45.34 -4.19 7.10
N HIS A 71 -46.15 -3.15 6.88
CA HIS A 71 -47.56 -3.30 6.50
C HIS A 71 -47.93 -2.75 5.12
N ASN A 72 -47.03 -2.03 4.41
CA ASN A 72 -47.35 -1.45 3.10
C ASN A 72 -46.14 -1.28 2.15
N PRO A 73 -45.68 -2.35 1.47
CA PRO A 73 -44.44 -2.35 0.67
C PRO A 73 -44.47 -1.43 -0.56
N GLU A 74 -45.63 -1.19 -1.17
CA GLU A 74 -45.76 -0.30 -2.35
C GLU A 74 -45.53 1.17 -1.99
N LYS A 75 -45.91 1.59 -0.77
CA LYS A 75 -45.63 2.94 -0.27
C LYS A 75 -44.16 3.17 0.01
N VAL A 76 -43.40 2.12 0.34
CA VAL A 76 -41.95 2.24 0.60
C VAL A 76 -41.20 2.56 -0.68
N GLU A 77 -41.57 1.94 -1.80
CA GLU A 77 -40.95 2.22 -3.10
C GLU A 77 -41.32 3.60 -3.62
N GLU A 78 -42.56 4.04 -3.40
CA GLU A 78 -43.00 5.42 -3.66
C GLU A 78 -42.27 6.42 -2.74
N HIS A 79 -42.07 6.11 -1.46
CA HIS A 79 -41.35 6.96 -0.50
C HIS A 79 -39.84 7.01 -0.76
N PHE A 80 -39.23 5.90 -1.21
CA PHE A 80 -37.83 5.84 -1.66
C PHE A 80 -37.65 6.67 -2.94
N ARG A 81 -38.61 6.57 -3.86
CA ARG A 81 -38.65 7.36 -5.08
C ARG A 81 -38.90 8.84 -4.80
N LEU A 82 -39.74 9.17 -3.82
CA LEU A 82 -39.99 10.54 -3.35
C LEU A 82 -38.82 11.12 -2.57
N LEU A 83 -38.09 10.35 -1.75
CA LEU A 83 -36.90 10.82 -1.04
C LEU A 83 -35.73 11.06 -2.01
N ASN A 84 -35.55 10.18 -3.01
CA ASN A 84 -34.59 10.42 -4.10
C ASN A 84 -35.03 11.57 -5.00
N LYS A 85 -36.34 11.71 -5.26
CA LYS A 85 -36.88 12.82 -6.04
C LYS A 85 -36.81 14.14 -5.26
N GLU A 86 -37.03 14.15 -3.95
CA GLU A 86 -36.88 15.33 -3.07
C GLU A 86 -35.41 15.66 -2.84
N ALA A 87 -34.49 14.70 -2.84
CA ALA A 87 -33.05 14.96 -2.85
C ALA A 87 -32.62 15.61 -4.18
N VAL A 88 -33.11 15.08 -5.31
CA VAL A 88 -32.89 15.64 -6.66
C VAL A 88 -33.61 16.98 -6.86
N ASP A 89 -34.81 17.16 -6.31
CA ASP A 89 -35.59 18.40 -6.41
C ASP A 89 -35.10 19.45 -5.39
N LYS A 90 -34.52 19.05 -4.25
CA LYS A 90 -33.74 19.94 -3.37
C LYS A 90 -32.42 20.33 -4.02
N GLU A 91 -31.74 19.45 -4.77
CA GLU A 91 -30.60 19.83 -5.63
C GLU A 91 -31.02 20.80 -6.75
N LYS A 92 -32.25 20.70 -7.27
CA LYS A 92 -32.78 21.64 -8.28
C LYS A 92 -33.30 22.96 -7.69
N GLN A 93 -33.70 23.00 -6.41
CA GLN A 93 -34.28 24.19 -5.76
C GLN A 93 -33.32 24.91 -4.81
N SER A 94 -32.30 24.23 -4.26
CA SER A 94 -31.12 24.91 -3.72
C SER A 94 -30.20 25.19 -4.90
N ALA A 95 -30.31 26.40 -5.44
CA ALA A 95 -29.22 27.01 -6.17
C ALA A 95 -28.04 27.27 -5.21
N GLU A 96 -27.46 26.20 -4.65
CA GLU A 96 -26.02 26.23 -4.45
C GLU A 96 -25.41 26.25 -5.85
N PRO A 97 -24.42 27.11 -6.09
CA PRO A 97 -23.84 27.21 -7.41
C PRO A 97 -23.32 25.83 -7.81
N VAL A 98 -23.93 25.26 -8.87
CA VAL A 98 -23.32 24.19 -9.68
C VAL A 98 -21.85 24.55 -9.78
N PRO A 99 -20.90 23.70 -9.35
CA PRO A 99 -19.50 24.08 -9.32
C PRO A 99 -19.10 24.39 -10.76
N THR A 100 -19.11 25.68 -11.09
CA THR A 100 -18.63 26.18 -12.36
C THR A 100 -17.16 25.85 -12.35
N LEU A 101 -16.77 24.82 -13.11
CA LEU A 101 -15.37 24.56 -13.42
C LEU A 101 -14.88 25.75 -14.24
N LYS A 102 -14.45 26.82 -13.54
CA LYS A 102 -13.71 27.94 -14.11
C LYS A 102 -12.37 27.38 -14.57
N LYS A 103 -11.79 27.93 -15.63
CA LYS A 103 -10.42 27.59 -16.04
C LYS A 103 -9.50 27.67 -14.80
N GLY A 104 -8.95 26.54 -14.36
CA GLY A 104 -8.08 26.45 -13.19
C GLY A 104 -8.70 25.98 -11.87
N THR A 105 -9.97 25.53 -11.81
CA THR A 105 -10.54 24.95 -10.58
C THR A 105 -10.39 23.43 -10.53
N HIS A 106 -9.85 22.91 -9.43
CA HIS A 106 -9.71 21.47 -9.14
C HIS A 106 -11.06 20.75 -9.16
N MET A 107 -11.10 19.52 -9.67
CA MET A 107 -12.24 18.61 -9.51
C MET A 107 -12.39 18.26 -8.02
N ASN A 108 -13.61 18.28 -7.49
CA ASN A 108 -13.83 17.81 -6.11
C ASN A 108 -13.50 16.30 -6.03
N HIS A 109 -12.73 15.89 -5.03
CA HIS A 109 -12.30 14.50 -4.88
C HIS A 109 -13.48 13.54 -4.64
N ASP A 110 -14.44 13.92 -3.79
CA ASP A 110 -15.64 13.10 -3.51
C ASP A 110 -16.52 12.98 -4.75
N PHE A 111 -16.57 14.02 -5.58
CA PHE A 111 -17.21 13.96 -6.89
C PHE A 111 -16.52 12.93 -7.79
N ALA A 112 -15.18 12.96 -7.90
CA ALA A 112 -14.41 11.99 -8.68
C ALA A 112 -14.64 10.53 -8.20
N VAL A 113 -14.63 10.32 -6.88
CA VAL A 113 -14.96 9.02 -6.26
C VAL A 113 -16.37 8.58 -6.63
N GLY A 114 -17.35 9.48 -6.52
CA GLY A 114 -18.74 9.21 -6.89
C GLY A 114 -18.92 8.82 -8.36
N LEU A 115 -18.15 9.42 -9.26
CA LEU A 115 -18.14 9.02 -10.67
C LEU A 115 -17.62 7.59 -10.87
N CYS A 116 -16.53 7.23 -10.19
CA CYS A 116 -15.90 5.92 -10.31
C CYS A 116 -16.66 4.76 -9.64
N LEU A 117 -17.46 5.07 -8.59
CA LEU A 117 -18.30 4.10 -7.87
C LEU A 117 -19.69 3.88 -8.50
N GLY A 118 -20.12 4.76 -9.40
CA GLY A 118 -21.44 4.66 -10.04
C GLY A 118 -21.60 3.32 -10.79
N SER A 119 -22.78 2.71 -10.68
CA SER A 119 -23.13 1.44 -11.32
C SER A 119 -23.22 1.56 -12.85
N GLY A 120 -22.08 1.69 -13.54
CA GLY A 120 -21.96 1.57 -14.99
C GLY A 120 -21.15 2.68 -15.68
N PRO A 121 -20.66 2.43 -16.91
CA PRO A 121 -19.86 3.39 -17.70
C PRO A 121 -20.60 4.70 -17.98
N GLY A 122 -21.93 4.61 -18.05
CA GLY A 122 -22.80 5.71 -18.42
C GLY A 122 -22.72 6.94 -17.51
N ARG A 123 -22.25 6.84 -16.26
CA ARG A 123 -22.13 8.03 -15.40
C ARG A 123 -20.99 8.94 -15.83
N ILE A 124 -19.79 8.38 -16.07
CA ILE A 124 -18.65 9.16 -16.56
C ILE A 124 -18.97 9.71 -17.95
N GLU A 125 -19.53 8.89 -18.83
CA GLU A 125 -19.93 9.29 -20.18
C GLU A 125 -21.00 10.39 -20.17
N ALA A 126 -22.00 10.31 -19.29
CA ALA A 126 -23.01 11.37 -19.13
C ALA A 126 -22.37 12.70 -18.69
N MET A 127 -21.43 12.66 -17.74
CA MET A 127 -20.71 13.87 -17.32
C MET A 127 -19.81 14.43 -18.43
N ILE A 128 -19.21 13.56 -19.26
CA ILE A 128 -18.47 13.99 -20.45
C ILE A 128 -19.40 14.70 -21.44
N GLN A 129 -20.61 14.20 -21.65
CA GLN A 129 -21.60 14.83 -22.53
C GLN A 129 -22.08 16.18 -21.98
N GLU A 130 -22.33 16.27 -20.67
CA GLU A 130 -22.86 17.48 -20.02
C GLU A 130 -21.81 18.59 -19.86
N PHE A 131 -20.61 18.25 -19.38
CA PHE A 131 -19.58 19.22 -18.98
C PHE A 131 -18.42 19.32 -19.96
N GLY A 132 -18.29 18.35 -20.87
CA GLY A 132 -17.20 18.24 -21.84
C GLY A 132 -16.05 17.35 -21.35
N ARG A 133 -15.49 16.57 -22.27
CA ARG A 133 -14.42 15.58 -22.02
C ARG A 133 -13.28 16.13 -21.18
N ASP A 134 -12.69 17.25 -21.57
CA ASP A 134 -11.47 17.77 -20.92
C ASP A 134 -11.71 18.19 -19.46
N LYS A 135 -12.93 18.60 -19.12
CA LYS A 135 -13.31 18.96 -17.74
C LYS A 135 -13.52 17.77 -16.83
N ILE A 136 -13.65 16.56 -17.40
CA ILE A 136 -13.85 15.31 -16.65
C ILE A 136 -12.57 14.48 -16.66
N ILE A 137 -12.02 14.19 -17.85
CA ILE A 137 -10.91 13.25 -18.02
C ILE A 137 -9.57 13.86 -17.61
N HIS A 138 -9.33 15.13 -17.93
CA HIS A 138 -8.05 15.80 -17.69
C HIS A 138 -8.07 16.74 -16.48
N ALA A 139 -9.21 16.88 -15.81
CA ALA A 139 -9.28 17.64 -14.59
C ALA A 139 -8.61 16.87 -13.45
N THR A 140 -7.95 17.64 -12.57
CA THR A 140 -7.23 17.10 -11.42
C THR A 140 -7.92 17.48 -10.13
N THR A 141 -7.92 16.60 -9.13
CA THR A 141 -8.37 16.92 -7.78
C THR A 141 -7.46 17.93 -7.09
N GLN A 142 -7.81 18.31 -5.85
CA GLN A 142 -6.93 19.11 -5.00
C GLN A 142 -5.60 18.40 -4.65
N TYR A 143 -5.48 17.09 -4.86
CA TYR A 143 -4.24 16.34 -4.66
C TYR A 143 -3.49 16.09 -5.98
N GLY A 144 -4.00 16.62 -7.10
CA GLY A 144 -3.42 16.38 -8.42
C GLY A 144 -3.92 15.10 -9.10
N ASP A 145 -4.74 14.30 -8.43
CA ASP A 145 -5.27 13.06 -9.03
C ASP A 145 -6.16 13.37 -10.24
N THR A 146 -5.90 12.71 -11.37
CA THR A 146 -6.89 12.64 -12.45
C THR A 146 -7.99 11.62 -12.10
N LEU A 147 -9.08 11.60 -12.86
CA LEU A 147 -10.12 10.57 -12.68
C LEU A 147 -9.58 9.14 -12.81
N LEU A 148 -8.54 8.95 -13.63
CA LEU A 148 -7.86 7.66 -13.81
C LEU A 148 -7.12 7.21 -12.54
N HIS A 149 -6.51 8.12 -11.78
CA HIS A 149 -5.92 7.80 -10.47
C HIS A 149 -6.98 7.27 -9.51
N VAL A 150 -8.09 8.02 -9.37
CA VAL A 150 -9.20 7.65 -8.49
C VAL A 150 -9.82 6.31 -8.91
N ALA A 151 -9.94 6.05 -10.21
CA ALA A 151 -10.41 4.76 -10.73
C ALA A 151 -9.49 3.60 -10.32
N CYS A 152 -8.16 3.81 -10.32
CA CYS A 152 -7.17 2.82 -9.90
C CYS A 152 -7.21 2.56 -8.39
N ASP A 153 -7.28 3.61 -7.56
CA ASP A 153 -7.41 3.51 -6.10
C ASP A 153 -8.67 2.72 -5.71
N LEU A 154 -9.78 2.95 -6.42
CA LEU A 154 -11.05 2.25 -6.20
C LEU A 154 -11.13 0.89 -6.91
N LYS A 155 -10.08 0.50 -7.65
CA LYS A 155 -10.01 -0.74 -8.44
C LYS A 155 -11.16 -0.91 -9.43
N SER A 156 -11.72 0.20 -9.91
CA SER A 156 -12.88 0.23 -10.80
C SER A 156 -12.42 0.02 -12.24
N ALA A 157 -12.39 -1.23 -12.68
CA ALA A 157 -12.00 -1.60 -14.05
C ALA A 157 -12.81 -0.84 -15.10
N ASN A 158 -14.12 -0.72 -14.90
CA ASN A 158 -14.98 0.02 -15.80
C ASN A 158 -14.60 1.52 -15.89
N ALA A 159 -14.31 2.17 -14.77
CA ALA A 159 -13.89 3.57 -14.80
C ALA A 159 -12.52 3.74 -15.46
N VAL A 160 -11.58 2.80 -15.26
CA VAL A 160 -10.30 2.77 -15.96
C VAL A 160 -10.51 2.67 -17.47
N GLU A 161 -11.32 1.72 -17.95
CA GLU A 161 -11.62 1.54 -19.37
C GLU A 161 -12.23 2.81 -19.99
N VAL A 162 -13.24 3.40 -19.35
CA VAL A 162 -13.87 4.62 -19.86
C VAL A 162 -12.89 5.79 -19.89
N CYS A 163 -12.08 5.97 -18.84
CA CYS A 163 -11.07 7.02 -18.80
C CYS A 163 -10.07 6.88 -19.96
N LEU A 164 -9.51 5.68 -20.14
CA LEU A 164 -8.54 5.40 -21.21
C LEU A 164 -9.16 5.55 -22.61
N ALA A 165 -10.38 5.04 -22.81
CA ALA A 165 -11.11 5.17 -24.09
C ALA A 165 -11.38 6.63 -24.47
N HIS A 166 -11.54 7.51 -23.48
CA HIS A 166 -11.69 8.95 -23.68
C HIS A 166 -10.37 9.73 -23.63
N GLY A 167 -9.23 9.05 -23.72
CA GLY A 167 -7.91 9.66 -23.89
C GLY A 167 -7.30 10.18 -22.59
N ALA A 168 -7.65 9.61 -21.43
CA ALA A 168 -6.92 9.87 -20.20
C ALA A 168 -5.42 9.60 -20.40
N ASP A 169 -4.60 10.51 -19.91
CA ASP A 169 -3.15 10.32 -19.89
C ASP A 169 -2.78 9.28 -18.82
N ALA A 170 -2.33 8.12 -19.28
CA ALA A 170 -1.93 7.01 -18.41
C ALA A 170 -0.67 7.32 -17.59
N ASN A 171 0.10 8.35 -17.99
CA ASN A 171 1.32 8.82 -17.34
C ASN A 171 1.13 10.13 -16.57
N ALA A 172 -0.11 10.63 -16.45
CA ALA A 172 -0.38 11.79 -15.62
C ALA A 172 0.12 11.54 -14.19
N THR A 173 0.77 12.53 -13.59
CA THR A 173 1.25 12.43 -12.21
C THR A 173 0.42 13.28 -11.28
N ASP A 174 0.10 12.75 -10.10
CA ASP A 174 -0.47 13.53 -9.01
C ASP A 174 0.54 14.51 -8.38
N ARG A 175 0.13 15.21 -7.31
CA ARG A 175 1.04 16.14 -6.62
C ARG A 175 2.24 15.46 -5.99
N GLU A 176 2.23 14.16 -5.72
CA GLU A 176 3.35 13.38 -5.19
C GLU A 176 4.21 12.73 -6.29
N GLY A 177 3.91 13.05 -7.57
CA GLY A 177 4.61 12.48 -8.71
C GLY A 177 4.16 11.05 -9.05
N LYS A 178 3.11 10.54 -8.41
CA LYS A 178 2.66 9.16 -8.65
C LYS A 178 1.74 9.10 -9.84
N THR A 179 1.87 8.05 -10.66
CA THR A 179 0.99 7.74 -11.78
C THR A 179 -0.20 6.87 -11.36
N PRO A 180 -1.26 6.73 -12.20
CA PRO A 180 -2.33 5.76 -11.95
C PRO A 180 -1.80 4.33 -11.81
N LEU A 181 -0.76 3.96 -12.55
CA LEU A 181 -0.13 2.64 -12.45
C LEU A 181 0.49 2.44 -11.06
N GLN A 182 1.22 3.43 -10.54
CA GLN A 182 1.80 3.37 -9.19
C GLN A 182 0.74 3.28 -8.08
N ARG A 183 -0.46 3.87 -8.27
CA ARG A 183 -1.60 3.68 -7.36
C ARG A 183 -2.04 2.22 -7.26
N VAL A 184 -2.03 1.48 -8.37
CA VAL A 184 -2.32 0.03 -8.36
C VAL A 184 -1.28 -0.73 -7.54
N GLY A 185 0.01 -0.43 -7.71
CA GLY A 185 1.11 -1.15 -7.04
C GLY A 185 1.24 -0.88 -5.53
N PHE A 186 0.81 0.29 -5.08
CA PHE A 186 0.87 0.71 -3.66
C PHE A 186 -0.20 0.04 -2.79
N ASP A 187 -1.28 -0.46 -3.38
CA ASP A 187 -2.37 -1.07 -2.63
C ASP A 187 -1.97 -2.42 -1.99
N GLN A 188 -2.58 -2.76 -0.85
CA GLN A 188 -2.30 -4.03 -0.16
C GLN A 188 -2.78 -5.25 -0.96
N HIS A 189 -3.85 -5.09 -1.75
CA HIS A 189 -4.48 -6.13 -2.56
C HIS A 189 -4.64 -5.68 -4.02
N PRO A 190 -3.50 -5.48 -4.71
CA PRO A 190 -3.46 -4.85 -6.03
C PRO A 190 -4.27 -5.66 -7.04
N ARG A 191 -5.08 -4.97 -7.84
CA ARG A 191 -5.76 -5.59 -8.98
C ARG A 191 -4.84 -5.53 -10.19
N TRP A 192 -3.93 -6.50 -10.29
CA TRP A 192 -2.90 -6.54 -11.33
C TRP A 192 -3.41 -6.49 -12.78
N SER A 193 -4.63 -6.95 -13.05
CA SER A 193 -5.24 -6.79 -14.37
C SER A 193 -5.41 -5.32 -14.79
N LEU A 194 -5.51 -4.40 -13.82
CA LEU A 194 -5.50 -2.96 -14.11
C LEU A 194 -4.10 -2.47 -14.49
N ALA A 195 -3.06 -2.99 -13.85
CA ALA A 195 -1.68 -2.65 -14.20
C ALA A 195 -1.36 -3.10 -15.64
N GLU A 196 -1.75 -4.33 -16.00
CA GLU A 196 -1.64 -4.85 -17.36
C GLU A 196 -2.36 -3.94 -18.37
N ARG A 197 -3.63 -3.58 -18.09
CA ARG A 197 -4.41 -2.67 -18.95
C ARG A 197 -3.79 -1.28 -19.11
N LEU A 198 -3.24 -0.72 -18.04
CA LEU A 198 -2.57 0.59 -18.07
C LEU A 198 -1.31 0.54 -18.95
N VAL A 199 -0.48 -0.49 -18.77
CA VAL A 199 0.73 -0.70 -19.60
C VAL A 199 0.35 -0.92 -21.07
N GLU A 200 -0.69 -1.73 -21.35
CA GLU A 200 -1.23 -1.89 -22.71
C GLU A 200 -1.75 -0.58 -23.30
N ALA A 201 -2.18 0.37 -22.47
CA ALA A 201 -2.62 1.70 -22.88
C ALA A 201 -1.48 2.73 -22.96
N GLY A 202 -0.22 2.30 -22.80
CA GLY A 202 0.97 3.15 -22.92
C GLY A 202 1.42 3.81 -21.62
N ALA A 203 1.02 3.29 -20.46
CA ALA A 203 1.64 3.67 -19.19
C ALA A 203 3.11 3.24 -19.19
N ASP A 204 3.99 4.18 -18.88
CA ASP A 204 5.39 3.94 -18.59
C ASP A 204 5.53 3.37 -17.18
N ILE A 205 6.10 2.16 -17.10
CA ILE A 205 6.21 1.40 -15.86
C ILE A 205 7.29 1.95 -14.91
N ASP A 206 8.26 2.70 -15.44
CA ASP A 206 9.42 3.17 -14.69
C ASP A 206 9.36 4.67 -14.33
N VAL A 207 8.16 5.27 -14.42
CA VAL A 207 7.94 6.63 -13.90
C VAL A 207 8.31 6.71 -12.43
N ARG A 208 9.00 7.79 -12.08
CA ARG A 208 9.54 8.03 -10.73
C ARG A 208 8.66 9.03 -9.98
N ASP A 209 8.29 8.68 -8.76
CA ASP A 209 7.59 9.61 -7.86
C ASP A 209 8.55 10.68 -7.29
N LYS A 210 8.07 11.54 -6.39
CA LYS A 210 8.92 12.56 -5.73
C LYS A 210 10.14 12.02 -4.99
N ASN A 211 10.09 10.79 -4.50
CA ASN A 211 11.23 10.12 -3.86
C ASN A 211 12.16 9.46 -4.89
N GLY A 212 11.85 9.63 -6.17
CA GLY A 212 12.51 8.99 -7.29
C GLY A 212 12.09 7.53 -7.45
N GLN A 213 11.07 7.06 -6.75
CA GLN A 213 10.77 5.63 -6.69
C GLN A 213 9.91 5.16 -7.86
N THR A 214 10.26 4.01 -8.45
CA THR A 214 9.42 3.31 -9.45
C THR A 214 8.38 2.42 -8.77
N ILE A 215 7.38 1.94 -9.51
CA ILE A 215 6.39 1.00 -8.97
C ILE A 215 7.02 -0.31 -8.45
N LEU A 216 8.08 -0.78 -9.11
CA LEU A 216 8.79 -2.00 -8.70
C LEU A 216 9.42 -1.83 -7.32
N GLN A 217 10.08 -0.69 -7.08
CA GLN A 217 10.69 -0.37 -5.77
C GLN A 217 9.64 -0.20 -4.68
N LEU A 218 8.53 0.49 -4.97
CA LEU A 218 7.41 0.61 -4.04
C LEU A 218 6.87 -0.78 -3.66
N ARG A 219 6.74 -1.69 -4.63
CA ARG A 219 6.24 -3.05 -4.37
C ARG A 219 7.24 -3.94 -3.66
N ALA A 220 8.54 -3.78 -3.92
CA ALA A 220 9.58 -4.59 -3.30
C ALA A 220 9.62 -4.45 -1.77
N GLY A 221 9.14 -3.33 -1.22
CA GLY A 221 8.95 -3.13 0.22
C GLY A 221 7.82 -3.93 0.86
N HIS A 222 6.99 -4.63 0.06
CA HIS A 222 5.91 -5.48 0.52
C HIS A 222 6.24 -6.97 0.32
N ASP A 223 5.62 -7.85 1.10
CA ASP A 223 5.75 -9.31 0.94
C ASP A 223 4.88 -9.82 -0.22
N ASP A 224 5.20 -9.42 -1.46
CA ASP A 224 4.45 -9.79 -2.66
C ASP A 224 5.36 -10.08 -3.86
N SER A 225 6.02 -11.25 -3.80
CA SER A 225 6.86 -11.77 -4.89
C SER A 225 6.09 -11.97 -6.21
N LYS A 226 4.79 -12.29 -6.15
CA LYS A 226 3.96 -12.46 -7.35
C LYS A 226 3.71 -11.14 -8.07
N GLY A 227 3.43 -10.08 -7.30
CA GLY A 227 3.30 -8.72 -7.83
C GLY A 227 4.60 -8.22 -8.43
N VAL A 228 5.72 -8.42 -7.74
CA VAL A 228 7.06 -8.11 -8.25
C VAL A 228 7.33 -8.85 -9.57
N ALA A 229 7.09 -10.17 -9.62
CA ALA A 229 7.26 -10.95 -10.85
C ALA A 229 6.40 -10.44 -12.01
N ARG A 230 5.17 -9.97 -11.74
CA ARG A 230 4.29 -9.39 -12.76
C ARG A 230 4.81 -8.06 -13.29
N LEU A 231 5.28 -7.17 -12.42
CA LEU A 231 5.86 -5.89 -12.83
C LEU A 231 7.10 -6.09 -13.71
N ILE A 232 7.96 -7.04 -13.35
CA ILE A 232 9.13 -7.43 -14.16
C ILE A 232 8.68 -7.99 -15.51
N ALA A 233 7.65 -8.85 -15.54
CA ALA A 233 7.10 -9.38 -16.78
C ALA A 233 6.45 -8.31 -17.68
N LEU A 234 5.96 -7.21 -17.08
CA LEU A 234 5.47 -6.03 -17.80
C LEU A 234 6.58 -5.10 -18.28
N GLY A 235 7.86 -5.42 -18.00
CA GLY A 235 9.02 -4.70 -18.49
C GLY A 235 9.61 -3.68 -17.52
N ALA A 236 9.29 -3.74 -16.22
CA ALA A 236 9.92 -2.87 -15.23
C ALA A 236 11.44 -3.08 -15.18
N ASP A 237 12.20 -1.99 -15.17
CA ASP A 237 13.65 -2.02 -14.97
C ASP A 237 13.98 -2.46 -13.53
N VAL A 238 14.57 -3.65 -13.41
CA VAL A 238 14.91 -4.30 -12.13
C VAL A 238 15.93 -3.48 -11.34
N ASP A 239 16.83 -2.77 -12.05
CA ASP A 239 17.94 -2.02 -11.46
C ASP A 239 17.74 -0.51 -11.51
N ALA A 240 16.52 -0.05 -11.84
CA ALA A 240 16.16 1.35 -11.73
C ALA A 240 16.53 1.87 -10.32
N GLN A 241 17.10 3.07 -10.27
CA GLN A 241 17.57 3.70 -9.03
C GLN A 241 16.66 4.84 -8.59
N SER A 242 16.35 4.88 -7.30
CA SER A 242 15.61 6.00 -6.68
C SER A 242 16.46 7.28 -6.61
N SER A 243 15.91 8.38 -6.07
CA SER A 243 16.67 9.61 -5.84
C SER A 243 17.85 9.44 -4.88
N ALA A 244 17.85 8.38 -4.06
CA ALA A 244 18.96 8.01 -3.18
C ALA A 244 19.92 6.97 -3.80
N GLY A 245 19.68 6.54 -5.04
CA GLY A 245 20.45 5.48 -5.70
C GLY A 245 19.99 4.05 -5.35
N ASN A 246 18.93 3.89 -4.54
CA ASN A 246 18.47 2.57 -4.10
C ASN A 246 17.71 1.85 -5.23
N THR A 247 18.02 0.57 -5.46
CA THR A 247 17.29 -0.34 -6.36
C THR A 247 16.14 -1.07 -5.65
N ALA A 248 15.33 -1.85 -6.37
CA ALA A 248 14.27 -2.66 -5.75
C ALA A 248 14.81 -3.65 -4.69
N LEU A 249 16.01 -4.21 -4.91
CA LEU A 249 16.63 -5.15 -3.98
C LEU A 249 17.02 -4.49 -2.64
N HIS A 250 17.28 -3.18 -2.61
CA HIS A 250 17.50 -2.44 -1.37
C HIS A 250 16.25 -2.40 -0.47
N PHE A 251 15.05 -2.55 -1.05
CA PHE A 251 13.78 -2.45 -0.32
C PHE A 251 13.21 -3.81 0.10
N SER A 252 13.77 -4.94 -0.34
CA SER A 252 13.23 -6.29 -0.09
C SER A 252 13.52 -6.84 1.33
N LEU A 253 13.61 -5.97 2.33
CA LEU A 253 14.14 -6.24 3.66
C LEU A 253 13.51 -7.45 4.35
N GLN A 254 12.18 -7.52 4.31
CA GLN A 254 11.37 -8.48 5.08
C GLN A 254 10.80 -9.63 4.22
N SER A 255 11.18 -9.71 2.94
CA SER A 255 10.63 -10.73 2.04
C SER A 255 11.74 -11.47 1.30
N PRO A 256 12.15 -12.66 1.78
CA PRO A 256 13.10 -13.50 1.05
C PRO A 256 12.56 -13.92 -0.32
N ALA A 257 11.23 -14.04 -0.46
CA ALA A 257 10.59 -14.39 -1.73
C ALA A 257 10.72 -13.26 -2.77
N VAL A 258 10.57 -11.99 -2.35
CA VAL A 258 10.81 -10.84 -3.23
C VAL A 258 12.28 -10.76 -3.62
N ALA A 259 13.21 -10.86 -2.65
CA ALA A 259 14.65 -10.84 -2.93
C ALA A 259 15.04 -11.94 -3.93
N THR A 260 14.57 -13.17 -3.72
CA THR A 260 14.79 -14.30 -4.64
C THR A 260 14.24 -14.00 -6.04
N THR A 261 13.06 -13.39 -6.13
CA THR A 261 12.43 -13.05 -7.42
C THR A 261 13.24 -12.00 -8.18
N LEU A 262 13.69 -10.95 -7.49
CA LEU A 262 14.53 -9.90 -8.08
C LEU A 262 15.87 -10.46 -8.56
N ILE A 263 16.55 -11.25 -7.73
CA ILE A 263 17.83 -11.89 -8.07
C ILE A 263 17.66 -12.84 -9.26
N ALA A 264 16.60 -13.66 -9.28
CA ALA A 264 16.31 -14.55 -10.41
C ALA A 264 16.00 -13.78 -11.71
N ALA A 265 15.51 -12.55 -11.61
CA ALA A 265 15.29 -11.64 -12.73
C ALA A 265 16.55 -10.88 -13.16
N GLY A 266 17.70 -11.10 -12.50
CA GLY A 266 18.97 -10.50 -12.85
C GLY A 266 19.32 -9.21 -12.10
N ALA A 267 18.64 -8.91 -10.98
CA ALA A 267 18.97 -7.76 -10.15
C ALA A 267 20.45 -7.76 -9.74
N LEU A 268 21.08 -6.60 -9.78
CA LEU A 268 22.44 -6.39 -9.31
C LEU A 268 22.50 -6.52 -7.77
N ILE A 269 23.11 -7.61 -7.31
CA ILE A 269 23.26 -7.94 -5.88
C ILE A 269 24.15 -6.92 -5.17
N ASP A 270 25.14 -6.39 -5.89
CA ASP A 270 26.15 -5.44 -5.43
C ASP A 270 25.86 -4.00 -5.85
N ALA A 271 24.62 -3.68 -6.26
CA ALA A 271 24.22 -2.33 -6.64
C ALA A 271 24.53 -1.32 -5.53
N GLU A 272 25.35 -0.32 -5.83
CA GLU A 272 25.70 0.74 -4.89
C GLU A 272 24.70 1.90 -5.01
N ASN A 273 24.15 2.35 -3.87
CA ASN A 273 23.42 3.60 -3.80
C ASN A 273 24.37 4.82 -3.75
N HIS A 274 23.83 6.04 -3.58
CA HIS A 274 24.66 7.26 -3.57
C HIS A 274 25.68 7.35 -2.42
N ASN A 275 25.52 6.54 -1.36
CA ASN A 275 26.44 6.44 -0.23
C ASN A 275 27.31 5.17 -0.33
N ARG A 276 27.33 4.51 -1.49
CA ARG A 276 27.96 3.20 -1.73
C ARG A 276 27.45 2.06 -0.86
N CYS A 277 26.28 2.22 -0.25
CA CYS A 277 25.62 1.12 0.44
C CYS A 277 25.03 0.17 -0.61
N GLN A 278 25.38 -1.11 -0.49
CA GLN A 278 24.74 -2.23 -1.20
C GLN A 278 23.51 -2.77 -0.45
N PRO A 279 22.59 -3.53 -1.10
CA PRO A 279 21.39 -4.10 -0.46
C PRO A 279 21.66 -4.86 0.84
N ILE A 280 22.78 -5.60 0.90
CA ILE A 280 23.17 -6.38 2.08
C ILE A 280 23.36 -5.51 3.34
N HIS A 281 23.77 -4.24 3.23
CA HIS A 281 23.88 -3.34 4.40
C HIS A 281 22.52 -3.09 5.05
N PHE A 282 21.51 -2.74 4.23
CA PHE A 282 20.16 -2.46 4.74
C PHE A 282 19.49 -3.73 5.27
N ILE A 283 19.68 -4.86 4.60
CA ILE A 283 19.12 -6.15 5.03
C ILE A 283 19.79 -6.63 6.32
N ALA A 284 21.11 -6.39 6.49
CA ALA A 284 21.80 -6.69 7.73
C ALA A 284 21.29 -5.84 8.92
N ARG A 285 20.94 -4.57 8.71
CA ARG A 285 20.39 -3.70 9.77
C ARG A 285 18.91 -4.00 10.07
N ASP A 286 18.08 -4.01 9.03
CA ASP A 286 16.62 -3.91 9.13
C ASP A 286 15.87 -5.09 8.51
N GLY A 287 16.55 -6.04 7.87
CA GLY A 287 15.95 -7.19 7.19
C GLY A 287 15.72 -8.41 8.08
N SER A 288 15.07 -9.44 7.52
CA SER A 288 15.00 -10.77 8.15
C SER A 288 16.27 -11.57 7.90
N ALA A 289 16.56 -12.55 8.76
CA ALA A 289 17.71 -13.44 8.60
C ALA A 289 17.60 -14.28 7.32
N GLU A 290 16.38 -14.64 6.93
CA GLU A 290 16.10 -15.39 5.71
C GLU A 290 16.40 -14.56 4.46
N THR A 291 16.03 -13.27 4.43
CA THR A 291 16.38 -12.38 3.31
C THR A 291 17.89 -12.21 3.22
N LEU A 292 18.58 -12.03 4.36
CA LEU A 292 20.04 -11.92 4.39
C LEU A 292 20.71 -13.18 3.84
N LYS A 293 20.21 -14.35 4.25
CA LYS A 293 20.69 -15.65 3.76
C LYS A 293 20.54 -15.76 2.24
N VAL A 294 19.41 -15.34 1.66
CA VAL A 294 19.20 -15.33 0.20
C VAL A 294 20.28 -14.51 -0.51
N LEU A 295 20.63 -13.32 0.00
CA LEU A 295 21.67 -12.49 -0.61
C LEU A 295 23.06 -13.14 -0.51
N LEU A 296 23.40 -13.69 0.65
CA LEU A 296 24.69 -14.37 0.86
C LEU A 296 24.83 -15.60 -0.04
N GLU A 297 23.77 -16.42 -0.16
CA GLU A 297 23.75 -17.57 -1.06
C GLU A 297 23.83 -17.17 -2.54
N ALA A 298 23.33 -15.99 -2.88
CA ALA A 298 23.44 -15.41 -4.22
C ALA A 298 24.82 -14.77 -4.49
N GLY A 299 25.71 -14.72 -3.50
CA GLY A 299 27.09 -14.22 -3.66
C GLY A 299 27.31 -12.76 -3.26
N ALA A 300 26.42 -12.17 -2.47
CA ALA A 300 26.67 -10.86 -1.87
C ALA A 300 27.95 -10.88 -1.00
N ASP A 301 28.80 -9.88 -1.14
CA ASP A 301 30.04 -9.76 -0.35
C ASP A 301 29.72 -9.32 1.10
N PRO A 302 29.95 -10.17 2.12
CA PRO A 302 29.68 -9.80 3.52
C PRO A 302 30.67 -8.74 4.07
N ASN A 303 31.72 -8.42 3.32
CA ASN A 303 32.75 -7.43 3.68
C ASN A 303 32.72 -6.18 2.79
N CYS A 304 31.68 -6.00 1.98
CA CYS A 304 31.52 -4.78 1.20
C CYS A 304 31.51 -3.54 2.11
N ARG A 305 31.87 -2.38 1.55
CA ARG A 305 32.07 -1.14 2.32
C ARG A 305 31.33 0.02 1.69
N ASP A 306 30.60 0.75 2.51
CA ASP A 306 30.02 2.03 2.13
C ASP A 306 31.06 3.18 2.15
N ASP A 307 30.61 4.42 1.93
CA ASP A 307 31.46 5.61 1.95
C ASP A 307 32.15 5.86 3.30
N ASN A 308 31.54 5.44 4.41
CA ASN A 308 32.13 5.52 5.75
C ASN A 308 33.08 4.35 6.04
N GLY A 309 33.22 3.43 5.08
CA GLY A 309 34.00 2.23 5.23
C GLY A 309 33.32 1.19 6.12
N GLU A 310 32.04 1.35 6.43
CA GLU A 310 31.25 0.48 7.29
C GLU A 310 30.83 -0.78 6.52
N THR A 311 30.84 -1.94 7.22
CA THR A 311 30.51 -3.24 6.64
C THR A 311 29.08 -3.67 6.99
N PRO A 312 28.49 -4.66 6.29
CA PRO A 312 27.19 -5.24 6.67
C PRO A 312 27.14 -5.70 8.14
N LEU A 313 28.26 -6.19 8.69
CA LEU A 313 28.33 -6.58 10.09
C LEU A 313 28.20 -5.37 11.04
N MET A 314 28.75 -4.20 10.69
CA MET A 314 28.56 -2.96 11.44
C MET A 314 27.11 -2.47 11.40
N TYR A 315 26.45 -2.62 10.24
CA TYR A 315 25.02 -2.34 10.09
C TYR A 315 24.17 -3.31 10.93
N ALA A 316 24.55 -4.60 11.01
CA ALA A 316 23.81 -5.59 11.79
C ALA A 316 23.81 -5.27 13.29
N VAL A 317 24.93 -4.79 13.83
CA VAL A 317 25.07 -4.47 15.26
C VAL A 317 24.47 -3.13 15.66
N GLU A 318 24.07 -2.28 14.71
CA GLU A 318 23.41 -0.99 15.02
C GLU A 318 21.99 -1.19 15.58
N ASN A 319 21.34 -2.29 15.23
CA ASN A 319 19.98 -2.59 15.68
C ASN A 319 20.00 -3.39 16.99
N ASN A 320 19.11 -3.09 17.94
CA ASN A 320 19.04 -3.75 19.27
C ASN A 320 17.89 -4.78 19.37
N ASN A 321 17.50 -5.36 18.24
CA ASN A 321 16.40 -6.33 18.19
C ASN A 321 16.89 -7.77 18.39
N TRP A 322 16.06 -8.63 18.98
CA TRP A 322 16.42 -10.01 19.32
C TRP A 322 16.88 -10.86 18.12
N SER A 323 16.44 -10.49 16.91
CA SER A 323 16.79 -11.14 15.62
C SER A 323 18.17 -10.75 15.07
N VAL A 324 18.91 -9.87 15.75
CA VAL A 324 20.25 -9.43 15.33
C VAL A 324 21.27 -10.57 15.40
N LYS A 325 21.09 -11.52 16.33
CA LYS A 325 22.02 -12.65 16.51
C LYS A 325 22.09 -13.54 15.28
N ASP A 326 20.96 -13.87 14.68
CA ASP A 326 20.93 -14.76 13.51
C ASP A 326 21.60 -14.10 12.31
N ARG A 327 21.39 -12.79 12.13
CA ARG A 327 22.05 -12.03 11.05
C ARG A 327 23.55 -11.88 11.25
N ILE A 328 23.99 -11.64 12.48
CA ILE A 328 25.42 -11.63 12.82
C ILE A 328 26.04 -12.99 12.54
N SER A 329 25.45 -14.08 13.03
CA SER A 329 25.96 -15.43 12.80
C SER A 329 26.05 -15.75 11.32
N LEU A 330 25.00 -15.44 10.54
CA LEU A 330 25.01 -15.62 9.09
C LEU A 330 26.15 -14.85 8.40
N LEU A 331 26.42 -13.61 8.81
CA LEU A 331 27.51 -12.81 8.25
C LEU A 331 28.87 -13.41 8.61
N ILE A 332 29.09 -13.80 9.88
CA ILE A 332 30.33 -14.44 10.33
C ILE A 332 30.55 -15.78 9.60
N ASP A 333 29.52 -16.62 9.50
CA ASP A 333 29.56 -17.89 8.78
C ASP A 333 29.87 -17.69 7.28
N ALA A 334 29.41 -16.58 6.70
CA ALA A 334 29.73 -16.19 5.33
C ALA A 334 31.13 -15.56 5.17
N GLY A 335 31.87 -15.36 6.25
CA GLY A 335 33.24 -14.85 6.24
C GLY A 335 33.35 -13.32 6.43
N ALA A 336 32.37 -12.68 7.06
CA ALA A 336 32.52 -11.30 7.51
C ALA A 336 33.67 -11.18 8.51
N ASP A 337 34.54 -10.18 8.33
CA ASP A 337 35.65 -9.89 9.24
C ASP A 337 35.17 -8.97 10.39
N PRO A 338 35.08 -9.48 11.63
CA PRO A 338 34.64 -8.70 12.79
C PRO A 338 35.67 -7.65 13.23
N LEU A 339 36.93 -7.76 12.80
CA LEU A 339 37.99 -6.82 13.12
C LEU A 339 38.19 -5.73 12.08
N HIS A 340 37.52 -5.83 10.93
CA HIS A 340 37.59 -4.80 9.89
C HIS A 340 37.18 -3.45 10.46
N LYS A 341 37.93 -2.40 10.11
CA LYS A 341 37.76 -1.05 10.67
C LYS A 341 37.13 -0.10 9.67
N ASN A 342 36.14 0.67 10.13
CA ASN A 342 35.57 1.78 9.37
C ASN A 342 36.56 2.96 9.28
N ASN A 343 36.15 4.05 8.64
CA ASN A 343 36.99 5.24 8.47
C ASN A 343 37.29 5.97 9.80
N GLU A 344 36.51 5.71 10.86
CA GLU A 344 36.77 6.17 12.23
C GLU A 344 37.73 5.26 13.01
N GLY A 345 38.17 4.15 12.41
CA GLY A 345 39.06 3.19 13.04
C GLY A 345 38.36 2.23 14.01
N GLN A 346 37.03 2.10 13.93
CA GLN A 346 36.21 1.24 14.78
C GLN A 346 35.94 -0.10 14.09
N SER A 347 36.14 -1.21 14.81
CA SER A 347 35.60 -2.54 14.47
C SER A 347 34.09 -2.62 14.71
N ALA A 348 33.42 -3.71 14.31
CA ALA A 348 31.98 -3.87 14.55
C ALA A 348 31.61 -3.78 16.05
N ILE A 349 32.43 -4.36 16.93
CA ILE A 349 32.21 -4.28 18.39
C ILE A 349 32.44 -2.86 18.90
N GLU A 350 33.52 -2.20 18.46
CA GLU A 350 33.84 -0.81 18.85
C GLU A 350 32.76 0.16 18.36
N TYR A 351 32.24 -0.05 17.15
CA TYR A 351 31.16 0.71 16.54
C TYR A 351 29.85 0.61 17.35
N ALA A 352 29.45 -0.62 17.72
CA ALA A 352 28.27 -0.85 18.55
C ALA A 352 28.39 -0.16 19.93
N GLN A 353 29.56 -0.23 20.55
CA GLN A 353 29.84 0.45 21.83
C GLN A 353 29.75 1.97 21.68
N ALA A 354 30.32 2.55 20.61
CA ALA A 354 30.30 3.98 20.34
C ALA A 354 28.86 4.51 20.13
N LYS A 355 28.00 3.71 19.50
CA LYS A 355 26.57 4.04 19.29
C LYS A 355 25.69 3.80 20.53
N GLY A 356 26.26 3.29 21.63
CA GLY A 356 25.51 2.97 22.84
C GLY A 356 24.58 1.76 22.69
N VAL A 357 24.83 0.90 21.68
CA VAL A 357 24.08 -0.34 21.49
C VAL A 357 24.63 -1.38 22.44
N ALA A 358 23.79 -1.83 23.37
CA ALA A 358 24.18 -2.88 24.29
C ALA A 358 24.12 -4.24 23.57
N ILE A 359 25.27 -4.76 23.16
CA ILE A 359 25.40 -6.16 22.74
C ILE A 359 25.21 -7.01 24.01
N HIS A 360 23.96 -7.31 24.35
CA HIS A 360 23.57 -7.94 25.61
C HIS A 360 23.97 -9.42 25.71
N ASP A 361 24.52 -10.00 24.65
CA ASP A 361 24.91 -11.41 24.62
C ASP A 361 26.43 -11.58 24.55
N PRO A 362 27.08 -12.00 25.65
CA PRO A 362 28.49 -12.35 25.69
C PRO A 362 28.88 -13.39 24.62
N ASN A 363 27.98 -14.29 24.23
CA ASN A 363 28.25 -15.28 23.19
C ASN A 363 28.33 -14.64 21.79
N THR A 364 27.60 -13.57 21.52
CA THR A 364 27.67 -12.87 20.22
C THR A 364 29.02 -12.17 20.07
N VAL A 365 29.49 -11.51 21.14
CA VAL A 365 30.83 -10.90 21.21
C VAL A 365 31.92 -11.99 21.14
N GLN A 366 31.72 -13.10 21.83
CA GLN A 366 32.67 -14.21 21.83
C GLN A 366 32.71 -14.96 20.50
N ASN A 367 31.60 -15.13 19.78
CA ASN A 367 31.55 -15.73 18.45
C ASN A 367 32.24 -14.83 17.41
N MET A 368 32.00 -13.52 17.45
CA MET A 368 32.76 -12.55 16.65
C MET A 368 34.28 -12.66 16.88
N LEU A 369 34.72 -12.91 18.11
CA LEU A 369 36.15 -13.00 18.44
C LEU A 369 36.75 -14.41 18.26
N ALA A 370 35.95 -15.47 18.40
CA ALA A 370 36.41 -16.87 18.41
C ALA A 370 36.57 -17.45 17.00
N ASP A 371 35.69 -17.14 16.05
CA ASP A 371 35.80 -17.67 14.68
C ASP A 371 36.97 -17.03 13.89
N HIS A 372 37.43 -15.85 14.32
CA HIS A 372 38.68 -15.27 13.82
C HIS A 372 39.92 -16.09 14.25
N ALA A 373 39.93 -16.61 15.49
CA ALA A 373 41.03 -17.45 15.97
C ALA A 373 41.09 -18.82 15.26
N ASP A 374 39.94 -19.34 14.81
CA ASP A 374 39.85 -20.61 14.08
C ASP A 374 40.05 -20.49 12.56
N SER A 375 39.80 -19.32 11.97
CA SER A 375 40.12 -19.05 10.55
C SER A 375 41.63 -18.85 10.34
N ASP A 376 42.33 -18.17 11.25
CA ASP A 376 43.80 -18.06 11.24
C ASP A 376 44.51 -19.41 11.45
N SER A 377 43.89 -20.32 12.22
CA SER A 377 44.43 -21.67 12.46
C SER A 377 44.32 -22.59 11.23
N LYS A 378 43.30 -22.40 10.39
CA LYS A 378 43.10 -23.14 9.12
C LYS A 378 43.96 -22.62 7.96
N ILE A 379 44.43 -21.38 8.01
CA ILE A 379 45.32 -20.79 6.98
C ILE A 379 46.79 -21.19 7.20
N SER A 380 47.15 -21.68 8.39
CA SER A 380 48.52 -22.15 8.68
C SER A 380 48.75 -23.64 8.36
N ARG A 381 49.16 -23.89 7.09
CA ARG A 381 50.16 -24.88 6.60
C ARG A 381 49.68 -26.29 6.15
N PRO A 382 50.31 -26.90 5.11
CA PRO A 382 51.77 -27.01 4.95
C PRO A 382 52.41 -26.36 3.72
N ARG A 383 53.52 -25.66 4.00
CA ARG A 383 54.62 -25.42 3.06
C ARG A 383 54.99 -26.73 2.36
N LEU A 384 54.81 -26.78 1.05
CA LEU A 384 55.46 -27.77 0.19
C LEU A 384 56.98 -27.69 0.43
N ARG A 385 57.54 -28.74 1.03
CA ARG A 385 58.99 -28.96 1.02
C ARG A 385 59.38 -29.18 -0.43
N LYS A 386 60.19 -28.27 -0.98
CA LYS A 386 60.98 -28.53 -2.18
C LYS A 386 61.96 -29.66 -1.85
N THR A 387 61.88 -30.74 -2.61
CA THR A 387 62.99 -31.66 -2.88
C THR A 387 63.21 -31.66 -4.37
#